data_AF-A0AAN1PKA3-F1
#
_entry.id   AF-A0AAN1PKA3-F1
#
_cell.length_a   1.000
_cell.length_b   1.000
_cell.length_c   1.000
_cell.angle_alpha   90.00
_cell.angle_beta   90.00
_cell.angle_gamma   90.00
#
_symmetry.space_group_name_H-M   'P 1'
#
loop_
_entity.id
_entity.type
_entity.pdbx_description
1 polymer ?
#
loop_
_entity_poly.entity_id
_entity_poly.type
_entity_poly.pdbx_seq_one_letter_code
_entity_poly.pdbx_strand_id
1 'polypeptide(L)' 'MSQARRGAAKPAVPPAQDEKKPAPVQAVRLLRPFGFIEEEFNRGRFEWSAGEVVSNPAEIELLRSRGAPLETA' A
#
# COMPACT_ATOMS: atom_id res chain seq x y z
N MET A 1 38.81 47.59 -11.44
CA MET A 1 38.70 46.55 -10.40
C MET A 1 37.25 46.08 -10.31
N SER A 2 37.07 44.80 -9.99
CA SER A 2 35.82 44.12 -9.60
C SER A 2 34.87 43.62 -10.69
N GLN A 3 35.19 42.40 -11.06
CA GLN A 3 34.40 41.29 -11.62
C GLN A 3 33.18 40.93 -10.74
N ALA A 4 32.09 40.46 -11.36
CA ALA A 4 31.22 39.44 -10.76
C ALA A 4 30.40 38.72 -11.85
N ARG A 5 30.88 37.54 -12.27
CA ARG A 5 30.14 36.59 -13.10
C ARG A 5 29.02 35.98 -12.24
N ARG A 6 27.74 36.21 -12.58
CA ARG A 6 26.65 35.41 -12.01
C ARG A 6 26.44 34.18 -12.88
N GLY A 7 27.08 33.08 -12.46
CA GLY A 7 26.85 31.75 -13.01
C GLY A 7 25.41 31.31 -12.74
N ALA A 8 24.80 30.69 -13.75
CA ALA A 8 23.52 30.03 -13.66
C ALA A 8 23.54 28.95 -12.56
N ALA A 9 22.80 29.19 -11.48
CA ALA A 9 22.51 28.15 -10.50
C ALA A 9 21.43 27.24 -11.08
N LYS A 10 21.82 25.97 -11.28
CA LYS A 10 20.97 24.86 -11.76
C LYS A 10 19.66 24.78 -10.95
N PRO A 11 18.51 24.43 -11.56
CA PRO A 11 17.34 24.05 -10.80
C PRO A 11 17.67 22.79 -9.99
N ALA A 12 17.57 22.90 -8.67
CA ALA A 12 17.61 21.75 -7.79
C ALA A 12 16.36 20.90 -8.09
N VAL A 13 16.60 19.75 -8.71
CA VAL A 13 15.61 18.69 -8.90
C VAL A 13 15.10 18.32 -7.49
N PRO A 14 13.78 18.27 -7.24
CA PRO A 14 13.28 17.76 -5.96
C PRO A 14 13.81 16.34 -5.75
N PRO A 15 14.06 15.91 -4.50
CA PRO A 15 14.51 14.54 -4.26
C PRO A 15 13.52 13.60 -4.91
N ALA A 16 14.01 12.76 -5.82
CA ALA A 16 13.24 11.65 -6.34
C ALA A 16 12.72 10.89 -5.12
N GLN A 17 11.41 10.95 -4.91
CA GLN A 17 10.75 9.99 -4.05
C GLN A 17 11.03 8.66 -4.74
N ASP A 18 11.95 7.88 -4.18
CA ASP A 18 12.01 6.45 -4.43
C ASP A 18 10.63 5.92 -4.05
N GLU A 19 9.71 5.94 -5.01
CA GLU A 19 8.55 5.06 -5.06
C GLU A 19 9.16 3.66 -5.05
N LYS A 20 9.48 3.16 -3.86
CA LYS A 20 9.70 1.75 -3.60
C LYS A 20 8.48 1.07 -4.19
N LYS A 21 8.62 0.57 -5.41
CA LYS A 21 7.61 -0.21 -6.09
C LYS A 21 7.24 -1.29 -5.08
N PRO A 22 6.00 -1.33 -4.55
CA PRO A 22 5.66 -2.33 -3.55
C PRO A 22 5.99 -3.68 -4.17
N ALA A 23 6.73 -4.50 -3.42
CA ALA A 23 7.08 -5.84 -3.87
C ALA A 23 5.79 -6.52 -4.36
N PRO A 24 5.85 -7.34 -5.43
CA PRO A 24 4.66 -8.00 -5.95
C PRO A 24 4.01 -8.78 -4.82
N VAL A 25 2.86 -8.29 -4.32
CA VAL A 25 2.13 -8.97 -3.27
C VAL A 25 1.41 -10.13 -3.93
N GLN A 26 1.78 -11.34 -3.56
CA GLN A 26 1.12 -12.53 -4.04
C GLN A 26 -0.35 -12.50 -3.59
N ALA A 27 -1.26 -12.78 -4.53
CA ALA A 27 -2.67 -12.91 -4.21
C ALA A 27 -2.87 -13.99 -3.16
N VAL A 28 -3.82 -13.76 -2.27
CA VAL A 28 -4.17 -14.69 -1.20
C VAL A 28 -5.61 -15.12 -1.34
N ARG A 29 -5.92 -16.32 -0.89
CA ARG A 29 -7.28 -16.83 -0.84
C ARG A 29 -7.75 -16.96 0.59
N LEU A 30 -8.99 -16.55 0.86
CA LEU A 30 -9.61 -16.77 2.16
C LEU A 30 -10.03 -18.24 2.32
N LEU A 31 -9.62 -18.88 3.40
CA LEU A 31 -10.02 -20.25 3.73
C LEU A 31 -11.41 -20.34 4.34
N ARG A 32 -11.88 -19.25 4.97
CA ARG A 32 -13.20 -19.13 5.61
C ARG A 32 -13.74 -17.72 5.44
N PRO A 33 -15.06 -17.48 5.56
CA PRO A 33 -15.60 -16.13 5.49
C PRO A 33 -14.98 -15.28 6.60
N PHE A 34 -14.66 -14.03 6.28
CA PHE A 34 -14.05 -13.10 7.22
C PHE A 34 -14.65 -11.72 7.05
N GLY A 35 -14.78 -10.98 8.15
CA GLY A 35 -15.31 -9.63 8.10
C GLY A 35 -15.19 -8.94 9.45
N PHE A 36 -15.19 -7.62 9.42
CA PHE A 36 -15.16 -6.80 10.62
C PHE A 36 -15.73 -5.41 10.32
N ILE A 37 -16.03 -4.65 11.37
CA ILE A 37 -16.46 -3.26 11.28
C ILE A 37 -15.25 -2.37 11.54
N GLU A 38 -14.94 -1.44 10.63
CA GLU A 38 -13.87 -0.46 10.81
C GLU A 38 -14.42 0.80 11.47
N GLU A 39 -14.23 0.91 12.78
CA GLU A 39 -14.74 2.02 13.59
C GLU A 39 -13.84 3.27 13.53
N GLU A 40 -12.52 3.12 13.37
CA GLU A 40 -11.53 4.21 13.48
C GLU A 40 -11.76 5.34 12.47
N PHE A 41 -12.07 4.98 11.22
CA PHE A 41 -12.33 5.93 10.13
C PHE A 41 -13.79 5.89 9.65
N ASN A 42 -14.67 5.17 10.36
CA ASN A 42 -16.07 4.95 10.00
C ASN A 42 -16.27 4.52 8.53
N ARG A 43 -15.40 3.64 8.02
CA ARG A 43 -15.46 3.15 6.63
C ARG A 43 -16.52 2.06 6.42
N GLY A 44 -17.14 1.60 7.51
CA GLY A 44 -18.24 0.64 7.47
C GLY A 44 -17.79 -0.80 7.74
N ARG A 45 -18.60 -1.74 7.24
CA ARG A 45 -18.37 -3.18 7.39
C ARG A 45 -17.61 -3.70 6.18
N PHE A 46 -16.52 -4.39 6.45
CA PHE A 46 -15.82 -5.20 5.45
C PHE A 46 -16.23 -6.66 5.60
N GLU A 47 -16.44 -7.32 4.47
CA GLU A 47 -16.81 -8.72 4.41
C GLU A 47 -16.23 -9.36 3.15
N TRP A 48 -15.65 -10.53 3.33
CA TRP A 48 -15.08 -11.36 2.29
C TRP A 48 -15.62 -12.79 2.45
N SER A 49 -15.88 -13.43 1.32
CA SER A 49 -16.41 -14.79 1.27
C SER A 49 -15.32 -15.84 1.42
N ALA A 50 -15.70 -17.04 1.85
CA ALA A 50 -14.79 -18.20 1.78
C ALA A 50 -14.41 -18.46 0.32
N GLY A 51 -13.12 -18.72 0.10
CA GLY A 51 -12.55 -18.99 -1.22
C GLY A 51 -12.31 -17.74 -2.07
N GLU A 52 -12.60 -16.54 -1.56
CA GLU A 52 -12.36 -15.28 -2.26
C GLU A 52 -10.85 -15.02 -2.41
N VAL A 53 -10.43 -14.62 -3.61
CA VAL A 53 -9.03 -14.32 -3.92
C VAL A 53 -8.83 -12.81 -3.90
N VAL A 54 -8.00 -12.36 -2.97
CA VAL A 54 -7.67 -10.95 -2.75
C VAL A 54 -6.27 -10.69 -3.32
N SER A 55 -6.19 -9.73 -4.24
CA SER A 55 -4.94 -9.33 -4.91
C SER A 55 -4.48 -7.92 -4.54
N ASN A 56 -5.32 -7.14 -3.87
CA ASN A 56 -4.99 -5.78 -3.43
C ASN A 56 -4.02 -5.83 -2.23
N PRO A 57 -2.79 -5.30 -2.36
CA PRO A 57 -1.80 -5.29 -1.27
C PRO A 57 -2.33 -4.75 0.06
N ALA A 58 -3.08 -3.64 0.01
CA ALA A 58 -3.60 -2.99 1.21
C ALA A 58 -4.64 -3.86 1.93
N GLU A 59 -5.49 -4.55 1.17
CA GLU A 59 -6.46 -5.49 1.74
C GLU A 59 -5.77 -6.75 2.28
N ILE A 60 -4.71 -7.23 1.63
CA ILE A 60 -3.93 -8.38 2.10
C ILE A 60 -3.26 -8.05 3.43
N GLU A 61 -2.64 -6.87 3.55
CA GLU A 61 -2.06 -6.39 4.80
C GLU A 61 -3.12 -6.24 5.90
N LEU A 62 -4.29 -5.70 5.55
CA LEU A 62 -5.43 -5.57 6.45
C LEU A 62 -5.87 -6.94 6.97
N LEU A 63 -6.14 -7.89 6.07
CA LEU A 63 -6.55 -9.25 6.41
C LEU A 63 -5.51 -9.97 7.28
N ARG A 64 -4.20 -9.82 6.96
CA ARG A 64 -3.11 -10.36 7.78
C ARG A 64 -3.06 -9.73 9.16
N SER A 65 -3.18 -8.41 9.26
CA SER A 65 -3.15 -7.67 10.53
C SER A 65 -4.31 -8.06 11.46
N ARG A 66 -5.45 -8.47 10.87
CA ARG A 66 -6.65 -8.91 11.59
C ARG A 66 -6.72 -10.43 11.80
N GLY A 67 -5.70 -11.18 11.40
CA GLY A 67 -5.63 -12.63 11.62
C GLY A 67 -6.60 -13.44 10.77
N ALA A 68 -6.95 -12.96 9.57
CA ALA A 68 -7.78 -13.72 8.64
C ALA A 68 -7.10 -15.05 8.25
N PRO A 69 -7.88 -16.14 8.06
CA PRO A 69 -7.34 -17.42 7.64
C PRO A 69 -7.05 -17.40 6.12
N LEU A 70 -5.81 -17.10 5.74
CA LEU A 70 -5.38 -16.90 4.35
C LEU A 70 -4.46 -18.04 3.89
N GLU A 71 -4.53 -18.40 2.60
CA GLU A 71 -3.54 -19.20 1.88
C GLU A 71 -2.98 -18.42 0.69
N THR A 72 -1.76 -18.75 0.23
CA THR A 72 -1.25 -18.23 -1.04
C THR A 72 -2.04 -18.83 -2.20
N ALA A 73 -2.62 -17.99 -3.05
CA ALA A 73 -3.41 -18.41 -4.21
C ALA A 73 -2.54 -18.76 -5.42
#